data_AF-A0AAE3JIZ7-F1
#
_entry.id   AF-A0AAE3JIZ7-F1
#
_cell.length_a   1.000
_cell.length_b   1.000
_cell.length_c   1.000
_cell.angle_alpha   90.00
_cell.angle_beta   90.00
_cell.angle_gamma   90.00
#
_symmetry.space_group_name_H-M   'P 1'
#
loop_
_entity.id
_entity.type
_entity.pdbx_description
1 polymer ?
#
loop_
_entity_poly.entity_id
_entity_poly.type
_entity_poly.pdbx_seq_one_letter_code
_entity_poly.pdbx_strand_id
1 'polypeptide(L)'
;MKTVRFLFAQLVCFVLSASGALSSQEAAAPSHALSGVWENSGRFVEIQEPDKLRIVLKPYYGFVYEDFGWIPCGIEPYYPPDPGETQDSGDNSGPPAAASARIFRLGLQRKGARGGDSIPVAVLGNGLYLDFFRPLPVEISPPLETPETGGNPFAGLEGYWIQQGNASAIRLHPEEPKDDFFCYLFLSDRYWRIRYWKTDARYRDRRAEFPALSGYTARVPKFLKVGETLYTCVTGTGTVLRNYETGRLQLDSGADAFGESSATGGPAAAGDAAQFAVRFIPDAVVYEGTADFAAKPVKIVLSPDESFFALGDPWLVRADIADLDAEITAHNGKRRPPRKPVFDYMDLVFEWDEIERIRNNGRVP
;
A
#
# COMPACT_ATOMS: atom_id res chain seq x y z
N MET A 1 21.13 -78.11 20.29
CA MET A 1 20.45 -78.69 19.11
C MET A 1 19.82 -77.56 18.31
N LYS A 2 20.20 -77.49 17.02
CA LYS A 2 19.50 -76.89 15.87
C LYS A 2 19.09 -75.40 15.91
N THR A 3 20.01 -74.60 15.36
CA THR A 3 19.81 -73.58 14.31
C THR A 3 18.42 -73.50 13.68
N VAL A 4 17.88 -72.27 13.52
CA VAL A 4 17.38 -71.75 12.22
C VAL A 4 17.53 -70.22 12.21
N ARG A 5 18.32 -69.69 11.25
CA ARG A 5 18.30 -68.31 10.77
C ARG A 5 17.19 -68.20 9.71
N PHE A 6 16.40 -67.12 9.71
CA PHE A 6 15.61 -66.74 8.54
C PHE A 6 15.74 -65.25 8.23
N LEU A 7 16.22 -65.02 7.00
CA LEU A 7 16.18 -63.80 6.20
C LEU A 7 14.73 -63.35 5.98
N PHE A 8 14.47 -62.04 5.97
CA PHE A 8 13.49 -61.36 5.09
C PHE A 8 13.94 -59.88 4.98
N ALA A 9 14.69 -59.51 3.94
CA ALA A 9 14.22 -59.00 2.64
C ALA A 9 14.13 -57.46 2.63
N GLN A 10 15.14 -56.85 2.01
CA GLN A 10 15.15 -55.46 1.55
C GLN A 10 13.97 -55.24 0.58
N LEU A 11 13.14 -54.23 0.85
CA LEU A 11 12.34 -53.59 -0.17
C LEU A 11 12.91 -52.19 -0.40
N VAL A 12 13.61 -52.06 -1.52
CA VAL A 12 14.04 -50.80 -2.11
C VAL A 12 12.81 -50.13 -2.70
N CYS A 13 12.30 -49.08 -2.07
CA CYS A 13 11.41 -48.12 -2.72
C CYS A 13 12.26 -46.96 -3.23
N PHE A 14 12.60 -47.07 -4.51
CA PHE A 14 13.13 -46.01 -5.35
C PHE A 14 11.99 -45.01 -5.60
N VAL A 15 11.98 -43.87 -4.91
CA VAL A 15 11.20 -42.71 -5.34
C VAL A 15 12.21 -41.69 -5.86
N LEU A 16 12.28 -41.60 -7.19
CA LEU A 16 12.84 -40.44 -7.88
C LEU A 16 11.98 -39.24 -7.50
N SER A 17 12.47 -38.41 -6.58
CA SER A 17 12.06 -37.01 -6.51
C SER A 17 13.20 -36.20 -7.11
N ALA A 18 12.95 -35.71 -8.32
CA ALA A 18 13.79 -34.76 -9.01
C ALA A 18 14.12 -33.60 -8.07
N SER A 19 15.41 -33.38 -7.82
CA SER A 19 15.92 -32.19 -7.15
C SER A 19 15.71 -30.98 -8.06
N GLY A 20 14.49 -30.43 -8.04
CA GLY A 20 14.28 -29.03 -8.34
C GLY A 20 14.80 -28.24 -7.15
N ALA A 21 15.98 -27.65 -7.30
CA ALA A 21 16.51 -26.70 -6.34
C ALA A 21 15.59 -25.47 -6.31
N LEU A 22 14.55 -25.53 -5.48
CA LEU A 22 13.92 -24.34 -4.94
C LEU A 22 14.96 -23.71 -4.02
N SER A 23 15.54 -22.61 -4.51
CA SER A 23 16.32 -21.68 -3.72
C SER A 23 15.52 -21.31 -2.47
N SER A 24 15.90 -21.92 -1.35
CA SER A 24 15.58 -21.42 -0.01
C SER A 24 16.29 -20.07 0.10
N GLN A 25 15.59 -19.00 -0.26
CA GLN A 25 16.04 -17.66 0.07
C GLN A 25 15.84 -17.50 1.58
N GLU A 26 16.90 -17.85 2.30
CA GLU A 26 17.07 -17.58 3.72
C GLU A 26 16.77 -16.09 3.95
N ALA A 27 15.68 -15.82 4.67
CA ALA A 27 15.20 -14.48 4.96
C ALA A 27 16.26 -13.76 5.82
N ALA A 28 17.11 -12.98 5.15
CA ALA A 28 18.04 -12.08 5.79
C ALA A 28 17.26 -11.09 6.69
N ALA A 29 17.74 -10.91 7.91
CA ALA A 29 17.15 -9.99 8.88
C ALA A 29 17.02 -8.55 8.31
N PRO A 30 15.94 -7.79 8.61
CA PRO A 30 15.56 -6.59 7.88
C PRO A 30 16.35 -5.32 8.29
N SER A 31 17.68 -5.32 8.20
CA SER A 31 18.44 -4.07 8.35
C SER A 31 18.24 -3.08 7.18
N HIS A 32 17.53 -3.51 6.13
CA HIS A 32 17.32 -2.78 4.87
C HIS A 32 15.89 -2.98 4.31
N ALA A 33 14.86 -3.04 5.16
CA ALA A 33 13.50 -3.34 4.71
C ALA A 33 13.00 -2.34 3.64
N LEU A 34 13.49 -1.09 3.67
CA LEU A 34 13.07 -0.05 2.73
C LEU A 34 14.03 0.12 1.54
N SER A 35 15.32 -0.17 1.70
CA SER A 35 16.29 -0.06 0.61
C SER A 35 15.94 -0.94 -0.61
N GLY A 36 16.29 -0.46 -1.80
CA GLY A 36 16.10 -1.14 -3.08
C GLY A 36 15.21 -0.38 -4.06
N VAL A 37 14.90 -1.04 -5.17
CA VAL A 37 14.05 -0.49 -6.23
C VAL A 37 12.61 -0.93 -6.01
N TRP A 38 11.72 0.04 -6.02
CA TRP A 38 10.28 -0.13 -5.90
C TRP A 38 9.60 0.38 -7.17
N GLU A 39 8.51 -0.23 -7.57
CA GLU A 39 7.84 0.13 -8.81
C GLU A 39 6.32 0.04 -8.76
N ASN A 40 5.70 0.82 -9.65
CA ASN A 40 4.35 0.59 -10.12
C ASN A 40 4.29 0.86 -11.62
N SER A 41 3.09 0.94 -12.19
CA SER A 41 2.90 1.18 -13.62
C SER A 41 3.46 2.53 -14.09
N GLY A 42 3.56 3.52 -13.22
CA GLY A 42 3.92 4.89 -13.58
C GLY A 42 5.32 5.33 -13.19
N ARG A 43 6.04 4.62 -12.31
CA ARG A 43 7.39 5.01 -11.86
C ARG A 43 8.18 3.89 -11.23
N PHE A 44 9.49 4.12 -11.14
CA PHE A 44 10.38 3.52 -10.16
C PHE A 44 10.67 4.53 -9.04
N VAL A 45 10.86 4.01 -7.83
CA VAL A 45 11.42 4.73 -6.69
C VAL A 45 12.54 3.88 -6.14
N GLU A 46 13.77 4.35 -6.27
CA GLU A 46 14.94 3.70 -5.68
C GLU A 46 15.28 4.37 -4.36
N ILE A 47 15.42 3.57 -3.32
CA ILE A 47 15.74 4.02 -1.97
C ILE A 47 17.10 3.46 -1.60
N GLN A 48 18.04 4.35 -1.27
CA GLN A 48 19.34 3.99 -0.73
C GLN A 48 19.44 4.60 0.67
N GLU A 49 19.30 3.73 1.67
CA GLU A 49 19.50 4.14 3.06
C GLU A 49 20.94 4.61 3.29
N PRO A 50 21.13 5.60 4.19
CA PRO A 50 20.12 6.20 5.07
C PRO A 50 19.47 7.48 4.51
N ASP A 51 19.96 8.03 3.40
CA ASP A 51 19.80 9.46 3.11
C ASP A 51 19.37 9.83 1.69
N LYS A 52 19.12 8.86 0.78
CA LYS A 52 18.87 9.18 -0.64
C LYS A 52 17.73 8.39 -1.24
N LEU A 53 16.98 9.08 -2.09
CA LEU A 53 15.89 8.52 -2.86
C LEU A 53 15.97 9.05 -4.29
N ARG A 54 15.63 8.23 -5.28
CA ARG A 54 15.55 8.61 -6.69
C ARG A 54 14.20 8.21 -7.27
N ILE A 55 13.60 9.09 -8.07
CA ILE A 55 12.33 8.85 -8.75
C ILE A 55 12.58 8.84 -10.25
N VAL A 56 12.13 7.79 -10.91
CA VAL A 56 12.24 7.62 -12.37
C VAL A 56 10.83 7.41 -12.93
N LEU A 57 10.38 8.27 -13.83
CA LEU A 57 9.02 8.19 -14.37
C LEU A 57 8.95 7.22 -15.55
N LYS A 58 7.89 6.40 -15.59
CA LYS A 58 7.50 5.54 -16.72
C LYS A 58 6.39 6.27 -17.51
N PRO A 59 6.72 7.12 -18.49
CA PRO A 59 5.71 7.92 -19.18
C PRO A 59 4.74 7.05 -19.99
N TYR A 60 3.44 7.31 -19.82
CA TYR A 60 2.35 6.57 -20.45
C TYR A 60 2.40 6.58 -22.00
N TYR A 61 2.99 7.62 -22.60
CA TYR A 61 3.22 7.75 -24.05
C TYR A 61 4.69 7.95 -24.44
N GLY A 62 5.61 7.84 -23.47
CA GLY A 62 7.03 8.10 -23.71
C GLY A 62 7.83 6.82 -23.91
N PHE A 63 8.83 6.88 -24.77
CA PHE A 63 9.78 5.78 -25.02
C PHE A 63 11.02 5.87 -24.11
N VAL A 64 10.99 6.80 -23.15
CA VAL A 64 12.15 7.18 -22.35
C VAL A 64 11.73 7.18 -20.89
N TYR A 65 12.42 6.43 -20.05
CA TYR A 65 12.36 6.60 -18.61
C TYR A 65 13.07 7.88 -18.24
N GLU A 66 12.36 8.77 -17.56
CA GLU A 66 12.86 10.07 -17.15
C GLU A 66 13.43 9.98 -15.73
N ASP A 67 14.75 10.07 -15.62
CA ASP A 67 15.46 10.09 -14.34
C ASP A 67 15.65 11.54 -13.84
N PHE A 68 15.22 11.81 -12.61
CA PHE A 68 15.34 13.10 -11.94
C PHE A 68 16.57 13.20 -11.03
N GLY A 69 17.37 12.13 -10.95
CA GLY A 69 18.55 12.02 -10.11
C GLY A 69 18.22 11.83 -8.64
N TRP A 70 19.28 11.82 -7.83
CA TRP A 70 19.19 11.61 -6.39
C TRP A 70 18.64 12.84 -5.65
N ILE A 71 17.63 12.59 -4.82
CA ILE A 71 17.01 13.53 -3.91
C ILE A 71 17.47 13.19 -2.49
N PRO A 72 18.00 14.15 -1.71
CA PRO A 72 18.27 13.92 -0.30
C PRO A 72 16.97 13.60 0.46
N CYS A 73 16.97 12.49 1.18
CA CYS A 73 15.82 11.93 1.87
C CYS A 73 16.26 11.34 3.21
N GLY A 74 15.97 11.99 4.33
CA GLY A 74 16.18 11.39 5.65
C GLY A 74 15.24 10.19 5.84
N ILE A 75 15.78 9.02 6.17
CA ILE A 75 14.98 7.81 6.40
C ILE A 75 15.14 7.40 7.86
N GLU A 76 14.03 7.43 8.59
CA GLU A 76 14.00 7.05 10.00
C GLU A 76 12.83 6.08 10.28
N PRO A 77 13.01 5.06 11.15
CA PRO A 77 11.89 4.32 11.72
C PRO A 77 10.88 5.29 12.33
N TYR A 78 9.59 5.03 12.09
CA TYR A 78 8.53 5.97 12.47
C TYR A 78 7.44 5.30 13.29
N TYR A 79 7.31 5.76 14.53
CA TYR A 79 6.22 5.41 15.43
C TYR A 79 5.69 6.72 16.03
N PRO A 80 4.58 7.26 15.49
CA PRO A 80 4.02 8.49 16.01
C PRO A 80 3.49 8.28 17.43
N PRO A 81 3.70 9.25 18.33
CA PRO A 81 3.18 9.17 19.70
C PRO A 81 1.64 9.13 19.68
N ASP A 82 1.06 8.56 20.74
CA ASP A 82 -0.39 8.51 20.87
C ASP A 82 -1.01 9.92 20.96
N PRO A 83 -2.25 10.14 20.45
CA PRO A 83 -2.92 11.42 20.56
C PRO A 83 -3.06 11.85 22.02
N GLY A 84 -2.38 12.94 22.39
CA GLY A 84 -2.32 13.43 23.78
C GLY A 84 -0.92 13.36 24.37
N GLU A 85 -0.05 12.51 23.83
CA GLU A 85 1.34 12.42 24.24
C GLU A 85 2.19 13.42 23.44
N THR A 86 2.92 14.27 24.15
CA THR A 86 4.00 15.04 23.53
C THR A 86 5.17 14.11 23.24
N GLN A 87 5.87 14.35 22.13
CA GLN A 87 7.10 13.64 21.76
C GLN A 87 8.20 13.72 22.86
N ASP A 88 8.04 14.60 23.84
CA ASP A 88 8.91 14.77 25.02
C ASP A 88 8.56 13.85 26.21
N SER A 89 7.50 13.04 26.11
CA SER A 89 7.14 12.06 27.14
C SER A 89 8.02 10.82 26.96
N GLY A 90 9.20 10.85 27.56
CA GLY A 90 10.25 9.84 27.45
C GLY A 90 9.90 8.50 28.10
N ASP A 91 8.88 7.81 27.60
CA ASP A 91 8.79 6.38 27.80
C ASP A 91 9.73 5.70 26.79
N ASN A 92 10.92 5.35 27.28
CA ASN A 92 12.00 4.70 26.53
C ASN A 92 11.65 3.23 26.18
N SER A 93 10.42 2.93 25.76
CA SER A 93 10.23 1.82 24.84
C SER A 93 10.80 2.30 23.50
N GLY A 94 12.13 2.19 23.39
CA GLY A 94 12.86 2.67 22.22
C GLY A 94 12.19 2.14 20.95
N PRO A 95 12.30 2.87 19.82
CA PRO A 95 11.79 2.38 18.54
C PRO A 95 12.26 0.92 18.37
N PRO A 96 11.40 -0.01 17.93
CA PRO A 96 11.81 -1.39 17.70
C PRO A 96 13.12 -1.36 16.93
N ALA A 97 14.09 -2.17 17.38
CA ALA A 97 15.45 -2.14 16.86
C ALA A 97 15.41 -1.97 15.35
N ALA A 98 16.11 -0.96 14.80
CA ALA A 98 15.91 -0.47 13.42
C ALA A 98 15.81 -1.58 12.36
N ALA A 99 16.46 -2.72 12.61
CA ALA A 99 16.37 -3.94 11.81
C ALA A 99 14.99 -4.64 11.77
N SER A 100 13.98 -4.20 12.53
CA SER A 100 12.62 -4.77 12.57
C SER A 100 11.54 -3.74 12.28
N ALA A 101 11.95 -2.48 12.04
CA ALA A 101 11.02 -1.42 11.70
C ALA A 101 10.33 -1.74 10.38
N ARG A 102 9.00 -1.66 10.38
CA ARG A 102 8.16 -1.81 9.18
C ARG A 102 7.47 -0.51 8.79
N ILE A 103 7.53 0.51 9.65
CA ILE A 103 7.01 1.84 9.39
C ILE A 103 8.18 2.81 9.41
N PHE A 104 8.26 3.65 8.40
CA PHE A 104 9.34 4.61 8.19
C PHE A 104 8.78 5.98 7.87
N ARG A 105 9.59 7.01 8.09
CA ARG A 105 9.33 8.37 7.66
C ARG A 105 10.39 8.78 6.66
N LEU A 106 9.93 9.31 5.54
CA LEU A 106 10.75 9.85 4.46
C LEU A 106 10.75 11.37 4.54
N GLY A 107 11.88 11.94 4.94
CA GLY A 107 12.13 13.37 5.03
C GLY A 107 12.75 13.92 3.75
N LEU A 108 11.92 14.20 2.74
CA LEU A 108 12.35 14.62 1.41
C LEU A 108 12.75 16.11 1.39
N GLN A 109 13.97 16.38 0.93
CA GLN A 109 14.48 17.73 0.69
C GLN A 109 14.32 18.09 -0.78
N ARG A 110 13.25 18.81 -1.12
CA ARG A 110 12.93 19.16 -2.50
C ARG A 110 13.53 20.52 -2.89
N LYS A 111 14.01 20.62 -4.12
CA LYS A 111 14.56 21.87 -4.66
C LYS A 111 13.49 22.96 -4.68
N GLY A 112 13.73 24.06 -3.94
CA GLY A 112 12.85 25.24 -3.91
C GLY A 112 11.76 25.21 -2.83
N ALA A 113 11.62 24.12 -2.07
CA ALA A 113 10.72 24.08 -0.92
C ALA A 113 11.40 24.71 0.31
N ARG A 114 10.67 25.52 1.09
CA ARG A 114 11.17 26.12 2.35
C ARG A 114 11.12 25.18 3.56
N GLY A 115 10.65 23.95 3.38
CA GLY A 115 10.57 22.93 4.42
C GLY A 115 10.76 21.53 3.82
N GLY A 116 11.12 20.57 4.66
CA GLY A 116 11.20 19.15 4.29
C GLY A 116 9.81 18.52 4.32
N ASP A 117 9.47 17.77 3.28
CA ASP A 117 8.26 16.96 3.28
C ASP A 117 8.49 15.69 4.10
N SER A 118 7.50 15.32 4.90
CA SER A 118 7.53 14.12 5.72
C SER A 118 6.45 13.15 5.26
N ILE A 119 6.85 12.05 4.66
CA ILE A 119 5.94 11.00 4.18
C ILE A 119 6.13 9.74 5.02
N PRO A 120 5.14 9.35 5.86
CA PRO A 120 5.14 8.08 6.53
C PRO A 120 4.79 6.97 5.52
N VAL A 121 5.52 5.86 5.58
CA VAL A 121 5.36 4.70 4.71
C VAL A 121 5.41 3.43 5.54
N ALA A 122 4.68 2.40 5.12
CA ALA A 122 4.73 1.08 5.72
C ALA A 122 5.18 0.02 4.72
N VAL A 123 5.95 -0.96 5.18
CA VAL A 123 6.47 -2.07 4.38
C VAL A 123 5.90 -3.38 4.92
N LEU A 124 5.20 -4.11 4.07
CA LEU A 124 4.70 -5.46 4.35
C LEU A 124 5.05 -6.39 3.19
N GLY A 125 5.94 -7.35 3.44
CA GLY A 125 6.50 -8.21 2.41
C GLY A 125 7.16 -7.39 1.30
N ASN A 126 6.71 -7.59 0.06
CA ASN A 126 7.16 -6.83 -1.11
C ASN A 126 6.34 -5.57 -1.41
N GLY A 127 5.41 -5.19 -0.53
CA GLY A 127 4.56 -4.01 -0.73
C GLY A 127 5.00 -2.82 0.12
N LEU A 128 5.05 -1.64 -0.50
CA LEU A 128 5.19 -0.35 0.16
C LEU A 128 3.84 0.38 0.11
N TYR A 129 3.32 0.73 1.28
CA TYR A 129 2.00 1.29 1.47
C TYR A 129 2.10 2.74 1.94
N LEU A 130 1.33 3.61 1.29
CA LEU A 130 1.12 4.99 1.73
C LEU A 130 -0.19 5.16 2.50
N ASP A 131 -1.09 4.19 2.41
CA ASP A 131 -2.36 4.17 3.15
C ASP A 131 -2.37 3.01 4.14
N PHE A 132 -2.07 3.33 5.40
CA PHE A 132 -1.98 2.36 6.48
C PHE A 132 -2.46 2.98 7.79
N PHE A 133 -2.82 2.10 8.71
CA PHE A 133 -3.52 2.42 9.94
C PHE A 133 -2.81 1.77 11.11
N ARG A 134 -2.70 2.50 12.22
CA ARG A 134 -2.20 1.95 13.49
C ARG A 134 -3.33 1.84 14.51
N PRO A 135 -3.30 0.86 15.41
CA PRO A 135 -4.28 0.76 16.46
C PRO A 135 -4.07 1.91 17.44
N LEU A 136 -5.17 2.34 18.06
CA LEU A 136 -5.19 3.27 19.16
C LEU A 136 -6.20 2.79 20.20
N PRO A 137 -5.90 2.92 21.51
CA PRO A 137 -6.88 2.59 22.54
C PRO A 137 -8.20 3.34 22.35
N VAL A 138 -9.29 2.59 22.42
CA VAL A 138 -10.67 3.11 22.38
C VAL A 138 -11.36 2.82 23.70
N GLU A 139 -12.04 3.81 24.25
CA GLU A 139 -12.84 3.63 25.45
C GLU A 139 -14.26 3.21 25.03
N ILE A 140 -14.71 2.04 25.49
CA ILE A 140 -16.05 1.53 25.25
C ILE A 140 -16.75 1.34 26.60
N SER A 141 -17.98 1.85 26.71
CA SER A 141 -18.79 1.78 27.94
C SER A 141 -20.18 1.20 27.64
N PRO A 142 -20.62 0.13 28.34
CA PRO A 142 -19.82 -0.65 29.29
C PRO A 142 -18.63 -1.37 28.61
N PRO A 143 -17.61 -1.82 29.36
CA PRO A 143 -16.50 -2.57 28.78
C PRO A 143 -17.01 -3.81 28.04
N LEU A 144 -16.44 -4.11 26.87
CA LEU A 144 -16.73 -5.34 26.15
C LEU A 144 -16.07 -6.51 26.88
N GLU A 145 -16.83 -7.60 27.04
CA GLU A 145 -16.24 -8.88 27.43
C GLU A 145 -15.31 -9.34 26.30
N THR A 146 -14.12 -9.80 26.65
CA THR A 146 -13.16 -10.29 25.67
C THR A 146 -13.80 -11.49 24.95
N PRO A 147 -14.00 -11.43 23.61
CA PRO A 147 -14.62 -12.53 22.91
C PRO A 147 -13.77 -13.80 23.09
N GLU A 148 -14.43 -14.94 23.27
CA GLU A 148 -13.76 -16.23 23.18
C GLU A 148 -13.11 -16.33 21.78
N THR A 149 -11.80 -16.60 21.74
CA THR A 149 -10.95 -16.54 20.54
C THR A 149 -11.34 -17.55 19.43
N GLY A 150 -12.46 -18.25 19.58
CA GLY A 150 -12.96 -19.25 18.63
C GLY A 150 -14.02 -18.69 17.69
N GLY A 151 -13.65 -18.36 16.46
CA GLY A 151 -14.59 -18.28 15.33
C GLY A 151 -14.78 -16.91 14.67
N ASN A 152 -14.24 -15.81 15.22
CA ASN A 152 -14.22 -14.52 14.52
C ASN A 152 -13.00 -14.46 13.57
N PRO A 153 -13.18 -14.46 12.23
CA PRO A 153 -12.06 -14.33 11.30
C PRO A 153 -11.37 -12.95 11.36
N PHE A 154 -11.99 -11.95 11.99
CA PHE A 154 -11.49 -10.57 12.09
C PHE A 154 -10.90 -10.23 13.46
N ALA A 155 -10.61 -11.23 14.31
CA ALA A 155 -10.14 -10.99 15.68
C ALA A 155 -8.90 -10.08 15.75
N GLY A 156 -7.93 -10.25 14.84
CA GLY A 156 -6.73 -9.39 14.78
C GLY A 156 -6.97 -7.97 14.25
N LEU A 157 -8.18 -7.66 13.77
CA LEU A 157 -8.58 -6.30 13.38
C LEU A 157 -9.41 -5.59 14.45
N GLU A 158 -9.76 -6.23 15.56
CA GLU A 158 -10.58 -5.58 16.58
C GLU A 158 -9.87 -4.37 17.19
N GLY A 159 -10.60 -3.25 17.30
CA GLY A 159 -10.09 -2.01 17.86
C GLY A 159 -10.29 -0.79 16.97
N TYR A 160 -9.75 0.33 17.45
CA TYR A 160 -9.82 1.61 16.74
C TYR A 160 -8.50 1.88 16.02
N TRP A 161 -8.59 2.21 14.73
CA TRP A 161 -7.49 2.28 13.80
C TRP A 161 -7.44 3.65 13.16
N ILE A 162 -6.31 4.33 13.34
CA ILE A 162 -6.11 5.70 12.87
C ILE A 162 -5.18 5.71 11.66
N GLN A 163 -5.61 6.41 10.60
CA GLN A 163 -4.81 6.54 9.38
C GLN A 163 -3.53 7.33 9.68
N GLN A 164 -2.39 6.73 9.35
CA GLN A 164 -1.08 7.37 9.44
C GLN A 164 -0.60 7.90 8.10
N GLY A 165 -1.10 7.29 7.02
CA GLY A 165 -0.83 7.68 5.64
C GLY A 165 -1.33 9.08 5.26
N ASN A 166 -0.43 10.06 5.16
CA ASN A 166 -0.79 11.44 4.84
C ASN A 166 -0.60 11.83 3.37
N ALA A 167 0.11 11.02 2.57
CA ALA A 167 0.41 11.28 1.16
C ALA A 167 -0.42 10.37 0.23
N SER A 168 -0.74 10.85 -0.97
CA SER A 168 -1.30 10.00 -2.04
C SER A 168 -0.21 9.39 -2.91
N ALA A 169 0.97 10.02 -2.98
CA ALA A 169 2.10 9.53 -3.75
C ALA A 169 3.43 10.12 -3.28
N ILE A 170 4.53 9.39 -3.47
CA ILE A 170 5.88 9.99 -3.44
C ILE A 170 6.08 10.73 -4.78
N ARG A 171 5.90 12.05 -4.76
CA ARG A 171 5.98 12.95 -5.94
C ARG A 171 7.36 13.63 -6.03
N LEU A 172 7.59 14.41 -7.09
CA LEU A 172 8.75 15.31 -7.24
C LEU A 172 8.53 16.69 -6.59
N HIS A 173 7.29 17.16 -6.56
CA HIS A 173 6.86 18.39 -5.87
C HIS A 173 6.14 18.09 -4.55
N PRO A 174 6.16 19.02 -3.57
CA PRO A 174 5.45 18.85 -2.33
C PRO A 174 3.98 18.51 -2.52
N GLU A 175 3.47 17.59 -1.69
CA GLU A 175 2.05 17.29 -1.66
C GLU A 175 1.38 18.09 -0.53
N GLU A 176 0.25 18.71 -0.84
CA GLU A 176 -0.56 19.34 0.19
C GLU A 176 -1.16 18.26 1.10
N PRO A 177 -1.23 18.48 2.42
CA PRO A 177 -1.87 17.51 3.32
C PRO A 177 -3.29 17.21 2.85
N LYS A 178 -3.78 15.97 3.04
CA LYS A 178 -5.17 15.61 2.68
C LYS A 178 -6.18 16.49 3.40
N ASP A 179 -7.28 16.90 2.75
CA ASP A 179 -8.32 17.70 3.42
C ASP A 179 -9.10 16.90 4.46
N ASP A 180 -9.23 15.61 4.23
CA ASP A 180 -9.82 14.66 5.17
C ASP A 180 -9.28 13.26 4.93
N PHE A 181 -9.59 12.39 5.89
CA PHE A 181 -9.23 11.00 5.87
C PHE A 181 -10.20 10.20 6.75
N PHE A 182 -10.13 8.87 6.69
CA PHE A 182 -11.01 8.01 7.47
C PHE A 182 -10.24 7.27 8.55
N CYS A 183 -10.88 7.02 9.69
CA CYS A 183 -10.45 6.07 10.70
C CYS A 183 -11.50 4.96 10.82
N TYR A 184 -11.12 3.81 11.36
CA TYR A 184 -12.01 2.67 11.49
C TYR A 184 -12.08 2.19 12.94
N LEU A 185 -13.27 1.90 13.43
CA LEU A 185 -13.46 1.03 14.59
C LEU A 185 -14.00 -0.30 14.07
N PHE A 186 -13.35 -1.40 14.39
CA PHE A 186 -13.84 -2.75 14.10
C PHE A 186 -14.20 -3.46 15.39
N LEU A 187 -15.40 -4.01 15.45
CA LEU A 187 -15.88 -4.83 16.56
C LEU A 187 -16.60 -6.04 15.98
N SER A 188 -16.01 -7.23 16.17
CA SER A 188 -16.50 -8.47 15.56
C SER A 188 -16.57 -8.37 14.03
N ASP A 189 -17.76 -8.49 13.42
CA ASP A 189 -18.00 -8.32 11.98
C ASP A 189 -18.45 -6.90 11.61
N ARG A 190 -18.53 -5.97 12.57
CA ARG A 190 -19.04 -4.61 12.35
C ARG A 190 -17.93 -3.60 12.23
N TYR A 191 -18.16 -2.58 11.41
CA TYR A 191 -17.26 -1.44 11.28
C TYR A 191 -17.97 -0.10 11.51
N TRP A 192 -17.21 0.87 12.01
CA TRP A 192 -17.54 2.29 11.98
C TRP A 192 -16.44 3.02 11.24
N ARG A 193 -16.78 3.65 10.12
CA ARG A 193 -15.86 4.48 9.34
C ARG A 193 -16.10 5.94 9.69
N ILE A 194 -15.10 6.58 10.28
CA ILE A 194 -15.20 7.91 10.90
C ILE A 194 -14.35 8.89 10.10
N ARG A 195 -14.95 9.95 9.56
CA ARG A 195 -14.22 10.99 8.83
C ARG A 195 -13.58 11.99 9.78
N TYR A 196 -12.31 12.27 9.56
CA TYR A 196 -11.56 13.37 10.16
C TYR A 196 -11.21 14.38 9.07
N TRP A 197 -11.50 15.66 9.29
CA TRP A 197 -11.22 16.73 8.33
C TRP A 197 -10.34 17.81 8.95
N LYS A 198 -9.57 18.50 8.11
CA LYS A 198 -8.69 19.59 8.51
C LYS A 198 -9.43 20.64 9.32
N THR A 199 -8.77 21.17 10.34
CA THR A 199 -9.31 22.26 11.14
C THR A 199 -8.22 23.23 11.58
N ASP A 200 -8.60 24.50 11.70
CA ASP A 200 -7.84 25.59 12.29
C ASP A 200 -8.09 25.73 13.81
N ALA A 201 -8.91 24.85 14.39
CA ALA A 201 -9.18 24.85 15.82
C ALA A 201 -7.90 24.64 16.65
N ARG A 202 -7.89 25.15 17.87
CA ARG A 202 -6.80 24.85 18.81
C ARG A 202 -6.93 23.43 19.34
N TYR A 203 -5.84 22.66 19.28
CA TYR A 203 -5.77 21.32 19.87
C TYR A 203 -6.23 21.33 21.34
N ARG A 204 -7.06 20.35 21.69
CA ARG A 204 -7.46 20.03 23.07
C ARG A 204 -7.59 18.53 23.17
N ASP A 205 -7.09 17.96 24.25
CA ASP A 205 -7.38 16.57 24.55
C ASP A 205 -8.86 16.44 24.94
N ARG A 206 -9.67 15.94 24.00
CA ARG A 206 -11.11 15.74 24.15
C ARG A 206 -11.50 14.50 23.37
N ARG A 207 -12.47 13.77 23.89
CA ARG A 207 -13.07 12.63 23.21
C ARG A 207 -14.35 13.02 22.48
N ALA A 208 -14.59 12.35 21.36
CA ALA A 208 -15.86 12.35 20.66
C ALA A 208 -16.57 11.02 20.89
N GLU A 209 -17.88 11.05 21.13
CA GLU A 209 -18.68 9.90 21.54
C GLU A 209 -19.77 9.55 20.52
N PHE A 210 -20.01 8.25 20.34
CA PHE A 210 -21.05 7.72 19.43
C PHE A 210 -21.51 6.33 19.90
N PRO A 211 -22.74 5.91 19.53
CA PRO A 211 -23.18 4.54 19.77
C PRO A 211 -22.39 3.56 18.90
N ALA A 212 -21.74 2.59 19.54
CA ALA A 212 -21.07 1.49 18.85
C ALA A 212 -22.03 0.31 18.72
N LEU A 213 -22.01 -0.63 19.67
CA LEU A 213 -22.96 -1.73 19.74
C LEU A 213 -24.25 -1.31 20.46
N SER A 214 -25.30 -2.12 20.36
CA SER A 214 -26.58 -1.85 21.04
C SER A 214 -26.36 -1.72 22.56
N GLY A 215 -26.59 -0.52 23.11
CA GLY A 215 -26.32 -0.22 24.52
C GLY A 215 -24.88 0.16 24.86
N TYR A 216 -23.97 0.21 23.89
CA TYR A 216 -22.56 0.58 24.07
C TYR A 216 -22.24 1.94 23.47
N THR A 217 -21.45 2.73 24.18
CA THR A 217 -20.91 4.01 23.71
C THR A 217 -19.40 3.89 23.53
N ALA A 218 -18.91 4.21 22.34
CA ALA A 218 -17.48 4.32 22.06
C ALA A 218 -17.04 5.78 22.13
N ARG A 219 -15.79 6.00 22.56
CA ARG A 219 -15.15 7.31 22.62
C ARG A 219 -13.80 7.27 21.91
N VAL A 220 -13.64 8.14 20.93
CA VAL A 220 -12.42 8.30 20.11
C VAL A 220 -11.82 9.69 20.32
N PRO A 221 -10.52 9.93 20.04
CA PRO A 221 -9.97 11.28 20.07
C PRO A 221 -10.74 12.22 19.14
N LYS A 222 -11.20 13.36 19.63
CA LYS A 222 -11.84 14.37 18.77
C LYS A 222 -10.84 14.94 17.77
N PHE A 223 -9.60 15.12 18.21
CA PHE A 223 -8.54 15.75 17.43
C PHE A 223 -7.42 14.75 17.16
N LEU A 224 -6.94 14.73 15.91
CA LEU A 224 -5.79 13.95 15.49
C LEU A 224 -4.79 14.87 14.80
N LYS A 225 -3.51 14.72 15.11
CA LYS A 225 -2.43 15.47 14.46
C LYS A 225 -1.67 14.54 13.52
N VAL A 226 -1.56 14.92 12.26
CA VAL A 226 -0.80 14.19 11.25
C VAL A 226 0.21 15.15 10.63
N GLY A 227 1.50 14.91 10.88
CA GLY A 227 2.54 15.91 10.62
C GLY A 227 2.29 17.19 11.43
N GLU A 228 2.18 18.33 10.74
CA GLU A 228 1.84 19.63 11.37
C GLU A 228 0.34 19.96 11.30
N THR A 229 -0.44 19.18 10.56
CA THR A 229 -1.86 19.46 10.30
C THR A 229 -2.76 18.84 11.37
N LEU A 230 -3.73 19.61 11.84
CA LEU A 230 -4.73 19.17 12.80
C LEU A 230 -6.03 18.81 12.10
N TYR A 231 -6.62 17.70 12.53
CA TYR A 231 -7.89 17.19 12.03
C TYR A 231 -8.88 16.99 13.17
N THR A 232 -10.17 17.10 12.87
CA THR A 232 -11.27 16.87 13.81
C THR A 232 -12.36 16.00 13.19
N CYS A 233 -13.05 15.22 14.00
CA CYS A 233 -14.25 14.45 13.59
C CYS A 233 -15.57 15.07 14.07
N VAL A 234 -15.52 16.17 14.82
CA VAL A 234 -16.71 16.89 15.31
C VAL A 234 -16.57 18.39 15.08
N THR A 235 -17.67 19.03 14.67
CA THR A 235 -17.73 20.48 14.47
C THR A 235 -17.83 21.24 15.80
N GLY A 236 -17.25 22.44 15.85
CA GLY A 236 -17.38 23.35 16.99
C GLY A 236 -16.94 22.76 18.33
N THR A 237 -17.70 23.02 19.39
CA THR A 237 -17.37 22.63 20.77
C THR A 237 -17.98 21.29 21.20
N GLY A 238 -18.82 20.67 20.36
CA GLY A 238 -19.52 19.43 20.68
C GLY A 238 -18.60 18.22 20.88
N THR A 239 -19.14 17.20 21.55
CA THR A 239 -18.52 15.89 21.79
C THR A 239 -19.24 14.76 21.05
N VAL A 240 -20.48 14.97 20.62
CA VAL A 240 -21.27 13.94 19.95
C VAL A 240 -20.84 13.81 18.49
N LEU A 241 -20.26 12.67 18.14
CA LEU A 241 -19.91 12.29 16.78
C LEU A 241 -21.16 11.83 16.04
N ARG A 242 -21.45 12.48 14.91
CA ARG A 242 -22.59 12.17 14.03
C ARG A 242 -22.19 11.82 12.60
N ASN A 243 -20.95 12.17 12.23
CA ASN A 243 -20.44 11.99 10.88
C ASN A 243 -19.60 10.70 10.83
N TYR A 244 -20.28 9.57 10.87
CA TYR A 244 -19.68 8.24 10.74
C TYR A 244 -20.61 7.34 9.92
N GLU A 245 -20.03 6.39 9.21
CA GLU A 245 -20.74 5.34 8.51
C GLU A 245 -20.60 4.03 9.29
N THR A 246 -21.63 3.19 9.22
CA THR A 246 -21.63 1.86 9.85
C THR A 246 -21.94 0.78 8.82
N GLY A 247 -21.50 -0.43 9.11
CA GLY A 247 -21.79 -1.58 8.28
C GLY A 247 -21.15 -2.85 8.80
N ARG A 248 -21.07 -3.84 7.92
CA ARG A 248 -20.45 -5.14 8.19
C ARG A 248 -19.28 -5.44 7.25
N LEU A 249 -18.30 -6.16 7.76
CA LEU A 249 -17.27 -6.82 6.99
C LEU A 249 -17.75 -8.21 6.59
N GLN A 250 -17.61 -8.54 5.32
CA GLN A 250 -17.81 -9.89 4.81
C GLN A 250 -16.53 -10.38 4.14
N LEU A 251 -16.05 -11.58 4.50
CA LEU A 251 -14.97 -12.21 3.75
C LEU A 251 -15.42 -12.49 2.32
N ASP A 252 -14.58 -12.13 1.36
CA ASP A 252 -14.78 -12.52 -0.02
C ASP A 252 -14.26 -13.95 -0.19
N SER A 253 -15.17 -14.88 -0.48
CA SER A 253 -14.85 -16.32 -0.52
C SER A 253 -14.16 -16.78 -1.82
N GLY A 254 -13.72 -15.84 -2.67
CA GLY A 254 -12.90 -16.13 -3.85
C GLY A 254 -13.47 -17.26 -4.70
N ALA A 255 -14.65 -17.08 -5.29
CA ALA A 255 -15.08 -17.95 -6.38
C ALA A 255 -14.46 -17.40 -7.67
N ASP A 256 -13.28 -17.89 -8.03
CA ASP A 256 -12.77 -17.70 -9.39
C ASP A 256 -13.77 -18.32 -10.38
N ALA A 257 -13.83 -17.81 -11.62
CA ALA A 257 -14.74 -18.26 -12.68
C ALA A 257 -14.60 -19.76 -13.08
N PHE A 258 -13.74 -20.52 -12.39
CA PHE A 258 -13.46 -21.93 -12.58
C PHE A 258 -13.84 -22.83 -11.39
N GLY A 259 -14.48 -22.30 -10.35
CA GLY A 259 -15.14 -23.13 -9.33
C GLY A 259 -14.21 -23.83 -8.33
N GLU A 260 -12.97 -23.39 -8.16
CA GLU A 260 -12.15 -23.72 -7.00
C GLU A 260 -12.27 -22.62 -5.94
N SER A 261 -12.66 -23.01 -4.72
CA SER A 261 -12.73 -22.12 -3.57
C SER A 261 -11.33 -21.94 -3.00
N SER A 262 -10.69 -20.81 -3.32
CA SER A 262 -9.56 -20.33 -2.55
C SER A 262 -10.11 -19.34 -1.51
N ALA A 263 -10.43 -19.83 -0.32
CA ALA A 263 -10.59 -18.97 0.84
C ALA A 263 -9.24 -18.30 1.13
N THR A 264 -8.95 -17.17 0.50
CA THR A 264 -7.74 -16.37 0.79
C THR A 264 -8.01 -15.53 2.04
N GLY A 265 -8.06 -16.22 3.17
CA GLY A 265 -8.38 -15.66 4.48
C GLY A 265 -8.11 -16.68 5.57
N GLY A 266 -6.83 -16.96 5.80
CA GLY A 266 -6.35 -17.77 6.91
C GLY A 266 -5.15 -17.09 7.56
N PRO A 267 -4.89 -17.34 8.85
CA PRO A 267 -3.71 -16.81 9.53
C PRO A 267 -2.48 -17.20 8.70
N ALA A 268 -1.69 -16.19 8.34
CA ALA A 268 -0.42 -16.37 7.67
C ALA A 268 0.49 -17.29 8.50
N ALA A 269 1.43 -17.97 7.85
CA ALA A 269 2.48 -18.70 8.56
C ALA A 269 3.18 -17.75 9.54
N ALA A 270 3.61 -18.26 10.70
CA ALA A 270 4.21 -17.44 11.76
C ALA A 270 5.37 -16.59 11.20
N GLY A 271 5.16 -15.26 11.17
CA GLY A 271 6.11 -14.29 10.62
C GLY A 271 5.64 -13.55 9.37
N ASP A 272 4.61 -14.04 8.68
CA ASP A 272 4.02 -13.41 7.50
C ASP A 272 2.78 -12.57 7.83
N ALA A 273 2.55 -11.53 7.03
CA ALA A 273 1.42 -10.63 7.22
C ALA A 273 0.09 -11.31 6.85
N ALA A 274 -0.92 -11.25 7.72
CA ALA A 274 -2.23 -11.82 7.45
C ALA A 274 -2.96 -10.98 6.37
N GLN A 275 -3.56 -11.65 5.39
CA GLN A 275 -4.24 -11.01 4.27
C GLN A 275 -5.71 -11.41 4.25
N PHE A 276 -6.58 -10.42 4.12
CA PHE A 276 -8.03 -10.61 4.05
C PHE A 276 -8.54 -9.89 2.81
N ALA A 277 -9.26 -10.60 1.93
CA ALA A 277 -10.12 -9.95 0.95
C ALA A 277 -11.49 -9.74 1.61
N VAL A 278 -11.88 -8.49 1.81
CA VAL A 278 -13.12 -8.14 2.52
C VAL A 278 -14.00 -7.22 1.69
N ARG A 279 -15.31 -7.42 1.79
CA ARG A 279 -16.31 -6.48 1.28
C ARG A 279 -16.87 -5.67 2.44
N PHE A 280 -16.86 -4.34 2.29
CA PHE A 280 -17.54 -3.43 3.21
C PHE A 280 -19.00 -3.31 2.79
N ILE A 281 -19.92 -3.71 3.67
CA ILE A 281 -21.37 -3.66 3.41
C ILE A 281 -21.95 -2.56 4.32
N PRO A 282 -22.12 -1.34 3.81
CA PRO A 282 -22.65 -0.24 4.61
C PRO A 282 -24.14 -0.46 4.94
N ASP A 283 -24.53 -0.17 6.18
CA ASP A 283 -25.94 -0.14 6.60
C ASP A 283 -26.68 1.00 5.88
N ALA A 284 -25.98 2.12 5.67
CA ALA A 284 -26.42 3.24 4.83
C ALA A 284 -25.19 3.95 4.25
N VAL A 285 -25.30 4.44 3.01
CA VAL A 285 -24.26 5.24 2.35
C VAL A 285 -24.27 6.64 2.96
N VAL A 286 -23.19 7.01 3.67
CA VAL A 286 -23.07 8.34 4.30
C VAL A 286 -22.11 9.23 3.51
N TYR A 287 -21.02 8.66 2.99
CA TYR A 287 -19.99 9.41 2.26
C TYR A 287 -20.11 9.24 0.75
N GLU A 288 -19.72 10.27 0.00
CA GLU A 288 -19.54 10.19 -1.45
C GLU A 288 -18.47 9.13 -1.79
N GLY A 289 -18.69 8.37 -2.87
CA GLY A 289 -17.78 7.28 -3.30
C GLY A 289 -17.89 5.98 -2.50
N THR A 290 -18.65 5.94 -1.40
CA THR A 290 -18.87 4.72 -0.61
C THR A 290 -19.47 3.58 -1.43
N ALA A 291 -20.45 3.88 -2.28
CA ALA A 291 -21.11 2.85 -3.07
C ALA A 291 -20.10 2.10 -3.97
N ASP A 292 -19.18 2.85 -4.58
CA ASP A 292 -18.13 2.28 -5.42
C ASP A 292 -17.08 1.51 -4.60
N PHE A 293 -16.74 2.03 -3.41
CA PHE A 293 -15.85 1.36 -2.47
C PHE A 293 -16.43 0.03 -1.96
N ALA A 294 -17.72 0.01 -1.59
CA ALA A 294 -18.45 -1.17 -1.12
C ALA A 294 -18.74 -2.20 -2.23
N ALA A 295 -18.78 -1.76 -3.49
CA ALA A 295 -19.05 -2.63 -4.63
C ALA A 295 -17.94 -3.64 -4.91
N LYS A 296 -16.71 -3.41 -4.43
CA LYS A 296 -15.54 -4.24 -4.72
C LYS A 296 -14.95 -4.81 -3.44
N PRO A 297 -14.41 -6.04 -3.47
CA PRO A 297 -13.59 -6.52 -2.37
C PRO A 297 -12.34 -5.64 -2.25
N VAL A 298 -11.97 -5.32 -1.02
CA VAL A 298 -10.79 -4.55 -0.64
C VAL A 298 -9.86 -5.46 0.13
N LYS A 299 -8.57 -5.40 -0.21
CA LYS A 299 -7.54 -6.14 0.51
C LYS A 299 -7.22 -5.45 1.83
N ILE A 300 -7.14 -6.21 2.92
CA ILE A 300 -6.54 -5.78 4.18
C ILE A 300 -5.30 -6.62 4.41
N VAL A 301 -4.17 -5.98 4.70
CA VAL A 301 -2.92 -6.64 5.05
C VAL A 301 -2.54 -6.23 6.46
N LEU A 302 -2.72 -7.13 7.43
CA LEU A 302 -2.41 -6.92 8.84
C LEU A 302 -0.97 -7.36 9.12
N SER A 303 -0.21 -6.52 9.83
CA SER A 303 1.16 -6.85 10.21
C SER A 303 1.21 -8.07 11.13
N PRO A 304 2.28 -8.89 11.09
CA PRO A 304 2.38 -10.10 11.91
C PRO A 304 2.29 -9.86 13.42
N ASP A 305 2.64 -8.65 13.85
CA ASP A 305 2.64 -8.15 15.22
C ASP A 305 1.39 -7.32 15.56
N GLU A 306 0.41 -7.26 14.64
CA GLU A 306 -0.86 -6.52 14.78
C GLU A 306 -0.69 -5.02 15.10
N SER A 307 0.51 -4.47 14.86
CA SER A 307 0.87 -3.09 15.16
C SER A 307 0.39 -2.09 14.11
N PHE A 308 0.05 -2.57 12.90
CA PHE A 308 -0.61 -1.78 11.86
C PHE A 308 -1.27 -2.68 10.82
N PHE A 309 -2.20 -2.13 10.04
CA PHE A 309 -2.66 -2.75 8.81
C PHE A 309 -2.61 -1.77 7.64
N ALA A 310 -2.51 -2.30 6.42
CA ALA A 310 -2.67 -1.54 5.20
C ALA A 310 -4.00 -1.88 4.50
N LEU A 311 -4.62 -0.88 3.88
CA LEU A 311 -5.88 -1.02 3.17
C LEU A 311 -5.65 -0.88 1.66
N GLY A 312 -6.16 -1.83 0.89
CA GLY A 312 -6.00 -1.90 -0.56
C GLY A 312 -4.66 -2.48 -1.00
N ASP A 313 -4.34 -2.23 -2.28
CA ASP A 313 -3.09 -2.67 -2.89
C ASP A 313 -1.92 -1.78 -2.48
N PRO A 314 -0.68 -2.32 -2.44
CA PRO A 314 0.49 -1.52 -2.19
C PRO A 314 0.66 -0.42 -3.24
N TRP A 315 1.15 0.74 -2.82
CA TRP A 315 1.41 1.86 -3.73
C TRP A 315 2.60 1.58 -4.66
N LEU A 316 3.61 0.89 -4.14
CA LEU A 316 4.70 0.30 -4.92
C LEU A 316 4.94 -1.14 -4.49
N VAL A 317 5.37 -1.95 -5.44
CA VAL A 317 5.86 -3.31 -5.19
C VAL A 317 7.37 -3.32 -5.39
N ARG A 318 8.09 -4.16 -4.65
CA ARG A 318 9.53 -4.35 -4.85
C ARG A 318 9.78 -4.85 -6.27
N ALA A 319 10.64 -4.15 -7.00
CA ALA A 319 11.03 -4.51 -8.35
C ALA A 319 12.11 -5.60 -8.31
N ASP A 320 12.06 -6.54 -9.26
CA ASP A 320 13.13 -7.52 -9.47
C ASP A 320 14.23 -6.91 -10.36
N ILE A 321 14.80 -5.79 -9.90
CA ILE A 321 15.80 -5.00 -10.62
C ILE A 321 17.01 -4.83 -9.70
N ALA A 322 18.13 -5.42 -10.09
CA ALA A 322 19.39 -5.29 -9.37
C ALA A 322 20.10 -3.96 -9.67
N ASP A 323 20.00 -3.47 -10.91
CA ASP A 323 20.65 -2.24 -11.39
C ASP A 323 19.64 -1.41 -12.20
N LEU A 324 19.16 -0.33 -11.58
CA LEU A 324 18.20 0.57 -12.21
C LEU A 324 18.83 1.41 -13.34
N ASP A 325 20.12 1.71 -13.28
CA ASP A 325 20.81 2.48 -14.33
C ASP A 325 20.93 1.66 -15.63
N ALA A 326 21.24 0.36 -15.48
CA ALA A 326 21.26 -0.57 -16.59
C ALA A 326 19.87 -0.71 -17.25
N GLU A 327 18.81 -0.83 -16.44
CA GLU A 327 17.43 -0.92 -16.93
C GLU A 327 17.02 0.36 -17.69
N ILE A 328 17.30 1.54 -17.14
CA ILE A 328 17.04 2.83 -17.79
C ILE A 328 17.78 2.91 -19.11
N THR A 329 19.06 2.56 -19.13
CA THR A 329 19.90 2.61 -20.34
C THR A 329 19.39 1.64 -21.41
N ALA A 330 19.05 0.41 -21.01
CA ALA A 330 18.52 -0.61 -21.90
C ALA A 330 17.16 -0.20 -22.49
N HIS A 331 16.27 0.37 -21.67
CA HIS A 331 14.97 0.87 -22.14
C HIS A 331 15.14 2.06 -23.09
N ASN A 332 15.90 3.07 -22.68
CA ASN A 332 16.07 4.32 -23.43
C ASN A 332 16.90 4.13 -24.71
N GLY A 333 17.71 3.07 -24.78
CA GLY A 333 18.44 2.67 -25.98
C GLY A 333 17.57 2.07 -27.08
N LYS A 334 16.31 1.68 -26.79
CA LYS A 334 15.38 1.11 -27.78
C LYS A 334 14.97 2.18 -28.79
N ARG A 335 15.59 2.15 -29.98
CA ARG A 335 15.23 3.03 -31.10
C ARG A 335 13.98 2.49 -31.79
N ARG A 336 13.10 3.39 -32.23
CA ARG A 336 12.03 3.01 -33.17
C ARG A 336 12.68 2.48 -34.46
N PRO A 337 12.17 1.38 -35.04
CA PRO A 337 12.44 1.12 -36.44
C PRO A 337 12.03 2.38 -37.24
N PRO A 338 12.76 2.75 -38.30
CA PRO A 338 12.38 3.86 -39.15
C PRO A 338 10.91 3.70 -39.53
N ARG A 339 10.12 4.77 -39.42
CA ARG A 339 8.75 4.72 -39.94
C ARG A 339 8.85 4.27 -41.39
N LYS A 340 8.10 3.23 -41.77
CA LYS A 340 8.00 2.84 -43.17
C LYS A 340 7.63 4.11 -43.94
N PRO A 341 8.39 4.48 -44.98
CA PRO A 341 8.06 5.67 -45.75
C PRO A 341 6.62 5.57 -46.24
N VAL A 342 5.92 6.71 -46.31
CA VAL A 342 4.50 6.77 -46.73
C VAL A 342 4.31 6.17 -48.13
N PHE A 343 5.38 6.20 -48.93
CA PHE A 343 5.47 5.59 -50.24
C PHE A 343 6.62 4.59 -50.24
N ASP A 344 6.43 3.43 -50.85
CA ASP A 344 7.52 2.49 -51.10
C ASP A 344 8.49 3.11 -52.12
N TYR A 345 9.80 2.97 -51.86
CA TYR A 345 10.86 3.48 -52.73
C TYR A 345 10.74 2.75 -54.08
N MET A 346 10.31 3.48 -55.13
CA MET A 346 9.97 3.06 -56.51
C MET A 346 8.47 3.09 -56.89
N ASP A 347 7.53 3.29 -55.96
CA ASP A 347 6.08 3.43 -56.28
C ASP A 347 5.65 4.88 -56.58
N LEU A 348 6.62 5.81 -56.64
CA LEU A 348 6.38 7.13 -57.18
C LEU A 348 6.31 7.03 -58.70
N VAL A 349 5.12 6.68 -59.21
CA VAL A 349 4.77 6.87 -60.62
C VAL A 349 4.60 8.38 -60.83
N PHE A 350 5.70 9.06 -61.13
CA PHE A 350 5.61 10.38 -61.73
C PHE A 350 5.14 10.17 -63.17
N GLU A 351 3.88 10.49 -63.46
CA GLU A 351 3.36 10.53 -64.83
C GLU A 351 3.95 11.74 -65.56
N TRP A 352 5.27 11.73 -65.79
CA TRP A 352 5.98 12.79 -66.48
C TRP A 352 5.41 13.01 -67.89
N ASP A 353 4.98 11.95 -68.57
CA ASP A 353 4.34 12.03 -69.87
C ASP A 353 3.00 12.79 -69.81
N GLU A 354 2.20 12.59 -68.75
CA GLU A 354 0.92 13.27 -68.56
C GLU A 354 1.13 14.73 -68.13
N ILE A 355 2.13 14.98 -67.29
CA ILE A 355 2.56 16.32 -66.88
C ILE A 355 3.08 17.11 -68.09
N GLU A 356 3.90 16.50 -68.95
CA GLU A 356 4.38 17.12 -70.19
C GLU A 356 3.26 17.32 -71.21
N ARG A 357 2.35 16.37 -71.34
CA ARG A 357 1.15 16.52 -72.18
C ARG A 357 0.31 17.72 -71.72
N ILE A 358 0.04 17.85 -70.42
CA ILE A 358 -0.72 18.99 -69.87
C ILE A 358 0.06 20.30 -70.07
N ARG A 359 1.38 20.31 -69.80
CA ARG A 359 2.24 21.48 -70.01
C ARG A 359 2.30 21.93 -71.47
N ASN A 360 2.17 20.99 -72.41
CA ASN A 360 2.12 21.24 -73.84
C ASN A 360 0.67 21.37 -74.39
N ASN A 361 -0.33 21.63 -73.54
CA ASN A 361 -1.75 21.78 -73.93
C ASN A 361 -2.30 20.59 -74.74
N GLY A 362 -1.95 19.36 -74.37
CA GLY A 362 -2.43 18.14 -75.03
C GLY A 362 -1.67 17.76 -76.30
N ARG A 363 -0.60 18.49 -76.66
CA ARG A 363 0.23 18.13 -77.82
C ARG A 363 1.33 17.16 -77.42
N VAL A 364 1.26 15.96 -77.98
CA VAL A 364 2.36 14.98 -77.96
C VAL A 364 3.52 15.58 -78.78
N PRO A 365 4.78 15.48 -78.32
CA PRO A 365 5.93 15.98 -79.07
C PRO A 365 6.05 15.40 -80.48
#